data_AF-A0A453A6H0-F1
#
_entry.id   AF-A0A453A6H0-F1
#
_cell.length_a   1.000
_cell.length_b   1.000
_cell.length_c   1.000
_cell.angle_alpha   90.00
_cell.angle_beta   90.00
_cell.angle_gamma   90.00
#
_symmetry.space_group_name_H-M   'P 1'
#
loop_
_entity.id
_entity.type
_entity.pdbx_description
1 polymer ?
#
loop_
_entity_poly.entity_id
_entity_poly.type
_entity_poly.pdbx_seq_one_letter_code
_entity_poly.pdbx_strand_id
1 'polypeptide(L)'
;RMELDVLYSDHDSEDELDHDVADFEDRTLLGGFSDVAEEEKRIMHMWNSFKRRQRILADGHVPWACEAFTHQHGQELVQNPRLRWCWRVLMIKLWNHGLLNGRTMNICNKHLEVLESQRADPKQS
;
A
#
# COMPACT_ATOMS: atom_id res chain seq x y z
N ARG A 1 -6.05 -3.04 -36.32
CA ARG A 1 -4.89 -2.42 -37.02
C ARG A 1 -3.88 -2.12 -35.92
N MET A 2 -2.90 -3.00 -35.71
CA MET A 2 -1.74 -2.66 -34.87
C MET A 2 -1.08 -1.46 -35.54
N GLU A 3 -0.97 -0.36 -34.81
CA GLU A 3 -0.39 0.86 -35.34
C GLU A 3 1.08 0.60 -35.67
N LEU A 4 1.46 0.89 -36.91
CA LEU A 4 2.81 0.67 -37.43
C LEU A 4 3.88 1.26 -36.49
N ASP A 5 3.53 2.32 -35.76
CA ASP A 5 4.36 3.00 -34.75
C ASP A 5 4.84 2.09 -33.60
N VAL A 6 4.02 1.12 -33.16
CA VAL A 6 4.43 0.19 -32.09
C VAL A 6 5.48 -0.80 -32.59
N LEU A 7 5.42 -1.16 -33.88
CA LEU A 7 6.34 -2.13 -34.50
C LEU A 7 7.73 -1.53 -34.82
N TYR A 8 7.82 -0.20 -34.93
CA TYR A 8 9.07 0.56 -35.15
C TYR A 8 9.63 1.18 -33.86
N SER A 9 8.92 1.05 -32.75
CA SER A 9 9.43 1.44 -31.45
C SER A 9 10.39 0.37 -30.94
N ASP A 10 11.63 0.73 -30.62
CA ASP A 10 12.57 -0.13 -29.88
C ASP A 10 12.12 -0.38 -28.41
N HIS A 11 10.88 -0.02 -28.06
CA HIS A 11 10.28 -0.26 -26.75
C HIS A 11 9.79 -1.71 -26.68
N ASP A 12 10.62 -2.56 -26.08
CA ASP A 12 10.27 -3.92 -25.72
C ASP A 12 9.54 -3.92 -24.35
N SER A 13 8.26 -4.30 -24.35
CA SER A 13 7.43 -4.41 -23.15
C SER A 13 7.35 -5.84 -22.59
N GLU A 14 8.04 -6.83 -23.18
CA GLU A 14 8.03 -8.22 -22.64
C GLU A 14 8.63 -8.32 -21.23
N ASP A 15 9.55 -7.43 -20.86
CA ASP A 15 10.18 -7.39 -19.53
C ASP A 15 9.38 -6.59 -18.48
N GLU A 16 8.23 -6.02 -18.83
CA GLU A 16 7.37 -5.33 -17.87
C GLU A 16 6.60 -6.33 -17.00
N LEU A 17 6.78 -6.25 -15.67
CA LEU A 17 6.03 -7.06 -14.72
C LEU A 17 4.54 -6.73 -14.78
N ASP A 18 3.71 -7.71 -15.17
CA ASP A 18 2.26 -7.60 -15.09
C ASP A 18 1.83 -7.51 -13.61
N HIS A 19 1.54 -6.28 -13.17
CA HIS A 19 1.15 -5.98 -11.81
C HIS A 19 -0.17 -6.64 -11.40
N ASP A 20 -1.06 -6.92 -12.35
CA ASP A 20 -2.38 -7.49 -12.06
C ASP A 20 -2.27 -9.01 -11.88
N VAL A 21 -1.43 -9.68 -12.66
CA VAL A 21 -1.04 -11.07 -12.42
C VAL A 21 -0.35 -11.20 -11.06
N ALA A 22 0.62 -10.33 -10.77
CA ALA A 22 1.32 -10.34 -9.49
C ALA A 22 0.38 -10.08 -8.29
N ASP A 23 -0.64 -9.22 -8.45
CA ASP A 23 -1.65 -8.98 -7.43
C ASP A 23 -2.56 -10.20 -7.24
N PHE A 24 -2.92 -10.91 -8.31
CA PHE A 24 -3.70 -12.14 -8.24
C PHE A 24 -2.95 -13.28 -7.54
N GLU A 25 -1.69 -13.50 -7.90
CA GLU A 25 -0.83 -14.51 -7.27
C GLU A 25 -0.61 -14.23 -5.79
N ASP A 26 -0.35 -12.96 -5.43
CA ASP A 26 -0.16 -12.52 -4.05
C ASP A 26 -1.42 -12.76 -3.19
N ARG A 27 -2.61 -12.45 -3.71
CA ARG A 27 -3.89 -12.75 -3.03
C ARG A 27 -4.10 -14.25 -2.86
N THR A 28 -3.78 -15.03 -3.89
CA THR A 28 -3.92 -16.50 -3.85
C THR A 28 -3.01 -17.10 -2.80
N LEU A 29 -1.74 -16.66 -2.76
CA LEU A 29 -0.78 -17.10 -1.76
C LEU A 29 -1.23 -16.72 -0.35
N LEU A 30 -1.63 -15.47 -0.12
CA LEU A 30 -2.10 -15.00 1.19
C LEU A 30 -3.37 -15.73 1.64
N GLY A 31 -4.24 -16.14 0.72
CA GLY A 31 -5.43 -16.93 1.00
C GLY A 31 -5.14 -18.29 1.64
N GLY A 32 -3.98 -18.87 1.37
CA GLY A 32 -3.56 -20.17 1.90
C GLY A 32 -3.21 -20.20 3.40
N PHE A 33 -3.00 -19.04 4.05
CA PHE A 33 -2.63 -18.96 5.46
C PHE A 33 -3.88 -18.99 6.35
N SER A 34 -4.15 -20.12 7.01
CA SER A 34 -5.32 -20.28 7.90
C SER A 34 -5.17 -19.61 9.26
N ASP A 35 -3.94 -19.29 9.66
CA ASP A 35 -3.55 -18.70 10.94
C ASP A 35 -3.44 -17.17 10.90
N VAL A 36 -3.66 -16.56 9.74
CA VAL A 36 -3.60 -15.10 9.54
C VAL A 36 -5.02 -14.56 9.34
N ALA A 37 -5.36 -13.47 10.05
CA ALA A 37 -6.69 -12.86 9.92
C ALA A 37 -6.88 -12.21 8.55
N GLU A 38 -8.12 -12.12 8.07
CA GLU A 38 -8.44 -11.57 6.74
C GLU A 38 -8.01 -10.11 6.59
N GLU A 39 -8.12 -9.28 7.65
CA GLU A 39 -7.63 -7.90 7.59
C GLU A 39 -6.10 -7.80 7.56
N GLU A 40 -5.40 -8.76 8.18
CA GLU A 40 -3.94 -8.85 8.09
C GLU A 40 -3.50 -9.24 6.67
N LYS A 41 -4.16 -10.24 6.07
CA LYS A 41 -3.94 -10.58 4.65
C LYS A 41 -4.20 -9.39 3.74
N ARG A 42 -5.29 -8.65 3.98
CA ARG A 42 -5.63 -7.47 3.18
C ARG A 42 -4.55 -6.38 3.28
N ILE A 43 -4.06 -6.04 4.48
CA ILE A 43 -3.02 -5.02 4.59
C ILE A 43 -1.71 -5.48 3.97
N MET A 44 -1.36 -6.77 4.11
CA MET A 44 -0.17 -7.35 3.47
C MET A 44 -0.27 -7.23 1.95
N HIS A 45 -1.41 -7.61 1.37
CA HIS A 45 -1.65 -7.51 -0.05
C HIS A 45 -1.56 -6.06 -0.56
N MET A 46 -2.25 -5.13 0.11
CA MET A 46 -2.21 -3.71 -0.25
C MET A 46 -0.77 -3.18 -0.22
N TRP A 47 -0.01 -3.51 0.82
CA TRP A 47 1.39 -3.09 0.95
C TRP A 47 2.29 -3.72 -0.11
N ASN A 48 2.09 -5.00 -0.45
CA ASN A 48 2.86 -5.68 -1.49
C ASN A 48 2.58 -5.09 -2.88
N SER A 49 1.31 -4.87 -3.22
CA SER A 49 0.91 -4.21 -4.46
C SER A 49 1.51 -2.81 -4.55
N PHE A 50 1.41 -2.01 -3.48
CA PHE A 50 2.00 -0.67 -3.42
C PHE A 50 3.52 -0.69 -3.63
N LYS A 51 4.24 -1.55 -2.91
CA LYS A 51 5.71 -1.66 -3.07
C LYS A 51 6.12 -2.04 -4.48
N ARG A 52 5.40 -2.97 -5.13
CA ARG A 52 5.64 -3.38 -6.52
C ARG A 52 5.44 -2.21 -7.47
N ARG A 53 4.27 -1.56 -7.42
CA ARG A 53 3.89 -0.45 -8.30
C ARG A 53 4.77 0.79 -8.11
N GLN A 54 5.22 1.06 -6.88
CA GLN A 54 6.11 2.19 -6.55
C GLN A 54 7.61 1.84 -6.62
N ARG A 55 7.95 0.59 -7.00
CA ARG A 55 9.34 0.12 -7.13
C ARG A 55 10.18 0.43 -5.89
N ILE A 56 9.68 0.06 -4.71
CA ILE A 56 10.38 0.25 -3.44
C ILE A 56 11.52 -0.77 -3.34
N LEU A 57 12.74 -0.37 -3.70
CA LEU A 57 13.92 -1.24 -3.79
C LEU A 57 14.91 -1.13 -2.62
N ALA A 58 14.79 -0.10 -1.77
CA ALA A 58 15.77 0.18 -0.72
C ALA A 58 15.09 0.57 0.60
N ASP A 59 15.72 0.19 1.71
CA ASP A 59 15.25 0.49 3.07
C ASP A 59 15.05 1.98 3.31
N GLY A 60 15.91 2.82 2.73
CA GLY A 60 15.82 4.28 2.80
C GLY A 60 14.52 4.85 2.20
N HIS A 61 13.82 4.09 1.35
CA HIS A 61 12.54 4.51 0.77
C HIS A 61 11.34 4.21 1.69
N VAL A 62 11.49 3.34 2.69
CA VAL A 62 10.37 2.88 3.52
C VAL A 62 9.65 4.03 4.24
N PRO A 63 10.33 5.04 4.82
CA PRO A 63 9.63 6.17 5.45
C PRO A 63 8.72 6.93 4.48
N TRP A 64 9.23 7.26 3.29
CA TRP A 64 8.43 7.91 2.25
C TRP A 64 7.27 7.01 1.79
N ALA A 65 7.54 5.72 1.59
CA ALA A 65 6.54 4.76 1.16
C ALA A 65 5.38 4.63 2.18
N CYS A 66 5.66 4.69 3.48
CA CYS A 66 4.60 4.68 4.51
C CYS A 66 3.70 5.93 4.43
N GLU A 67 4.27 7.12 4.22
CA GLU A 67 3.51 8.35 4.07
C GLU A 67 2.66 8.31 2.79
N ALA A 68 3.25 7.93 1.66
CA ALA A 68 2.57 7.80 0.38
C ALA A 68 1.46 6.72 0.41
N PHE A 69 1.72 5.57 1.02
CA PHE A 69 0.71 4.52 1.21
C PHE A 69 -0.47 5.02 2.06
N THR A 70 -0.16 5.72 3.15
CA THR A 70 -1.20 6.28 4.04
C THR A 70 -2.04 7.33 3.32
N HIS A 71 -1.44 8.15 2.47
CA HIS A 71 -2.15 9.11 1.63
C HIS A 71 -3.05 8.41 0.58
N GLN A 72 -2.52 7.39 -0.11
CA GLN A 72 -3.24 6.69 -1.16
C GLN A 72 -4.42 5.87 -0.63
N HIS A 73 -4.23 5.17 0.50
CA HIS A 73 -5.21 4.25 1.05
C HIS A 73 -5.95 4.80 2.29
N GLY A 74 -5.70 6.06 2.65
CA GLY A 74 -6.20 6.67 3.88
C GLY A 74 -7.72 6.55 4.04
N GLN A 75 -8.48 6.78 2.97
CA GLN A 75 -9.95 6.65 2.99
C GLN A 75 -10.43 5.24 3.31
N GLU A 76 -9.81 4.23 2.69
CA GLU A 76 -10.12 2.81 2.94
C GLU A 76 -9.75 2.41 4.37
N LEU A 77 -8.59 2.87 4.86
CA LEU A 77 -8.13 2.66 6.23
C LEU A 77 -9.09 3.31 7.24
N VAL A 78 -9.57 4.53 6.99
CA VAL A 78 -10.51 5.16 7.94
C VAL A 78 -11.90 4.52 7.89
N GLN A 79 -12.29 3.88 6.79
CA GLN A 79 -13.56 3.16 6.68
C GLN A 79 -13.57 1.82 7.42
N ASN A 80 -12.42 1.19 7.63
CA ASN A 80 -12.32 -0.09 8.32
C ASN A 80 -11.36 0.00 9.52
N PRO A 81 -11.89 0.14 10.77
CA PRO A 81 -11.06 0.25 11.97
C PRO A 81 -10.10 -0.92 12.21
N ARG A 82 -10.47 -2.15 11.81
CA ARG A 82 -9.60 -3.34 11.93
C ARG A 82 -8.42 -3.24 10.95
N LEU A 83 -8.69 -2.86 9.70
CA LEU A 83 -7.64 -2.65 8.71
C LEU A 83 -6.69 -1.50 9.10
N ARG A 84 -7.24 -0.42 9.64
CA ARG A 84 -6.45 0.68 10.22
C ARG A 84 -5.52 0.22 11.34
N TRP A 85 -6.03 -0.65 12.21
CA TRP A 85 -5.23 -1.25 13.26
C TRP A 85 -4.09 -2.12 12.68
N CYS A 86 -4.38 -2.97 11.70
CA CYS A 86 -3.37 -3.76 11.00
C CYS A 86 -2.29 -2.87 10.34
N TRP A 87 -2.66 -1.71 9.78
CA TRP A 87 -1.70 -0.73 9.28
C TRP A 87 -0.78 -0.18 10.38
N ARG A 88 -1.33 0.17 11.55
CA ARG A 88 -0.52 0.60 12.71
C ARG A 88 0.43 -0.50 13.18
N VAL A 89 -0.03 -1.75 13.22
CA VAL A 89 0.82 -2.91 13.57
C VAL A 89 1.94 -3.10 12.55
N LEU A 90 1.67 -2.94 11.25
CA LEU A 90 2.69 -2.99 10.22
C LEU A 90 3.75 -1.89 10.41
N MET A 91 3.34 -0.64 10.68
CA MET A 91 4.28 0.45 10.99
C MET A 91 5.14 0.15 12.24
N ILE A 92 4.58 -0.47 13.28
CA ILE A 92 5.34 -0.91 14.46
C ILE A 92 6.35 -1.99 14.08
N LYS A 93 5.97 -2.95 13.23
CA LYS A 93 6.91 -3.97 12.73
C LYS A 93 8.06 -3.31 11.96
N LEU A 94 7.78 -2.37 11.07
CA LEU A 94 8.81 -1.63 10.31
C LEU A 94 9.74 -0.83 11.23
N TRP A 95 9.20 -0.20 12.28
CA TRP A 95 10.00 0.45 13.31
C TRP A 95 10.95 -0.53 13.99
N ASN A 96 10.43 -1.70 14.42
CA ASN A 96 11.23 -2.70 15.13
C ASN A 96 12.40 -3.24 14.29
N HIS A 97 12.26 -3.21 12.96
CA HIS A 97 13.31 -3.56 12.01
C HIS A 97 14.24 -2.40 11.62
N GLY A 98 14.08 -1.21 12.23
CA GLY A 98 14.89 -0.03 11.91
C GLY A 98 14.56 0.64 10.58
N LEU A 99 13.46 0.25 9.93
CA LEU A 99 13.04 0.76 8.62
C LEU A 99 12.14 2.01 8.72
N LEU A 100 11.64 2.29 9.92
CA LEU A 100 10.72 3.41 10.16
C LEU A 100 11.08 4.13 11.47
N ASN A 101 10.77 5.42 11.53
CA ASN A 101 10.97 6.24 12.72
C ASN A 101 9.65 6.88 13.21
N GLY A 102 9.69 7.47 14.40
CA GLY A 102 8.48 7.95 15.08
C GLY A 102 7.89 9.20 14.50
N ARG A 103 8.73 10.01 13.86
CA ARG A 103 8.27 11.16 13.11
C ARG A 103 7.36 10.69 11.97
N THR A 104 7.79 9.71 11.19
CA THR A 104 6.98 9.17 10.09
C THR A 104 5.71 8.47 10.57
N MET A 105 5.78 7.67 11.64
CA MET A 105 4.58 7.06 12.24
C MET A 105 3.56 8.12 12.68
N ASN A 106 4.02 9.20 13.31
CA ASN A 106 3.16 10.30 13.74
C ASN A 106 2.55 11.05 12.55
N ILE A 107 3.31 11.29 11.48
CA ILE A 107 2.80 11.91 10.25
C ILE A 107 1.66 11.06 9.67
N CYS A 108 1.86 9.74 9.53
CA CYS A 108 0.84 8.83 9.02
C CYS A 108 -0.42 8.83 9.89
N ASN A 109 -0.29 8.77 11.22
CA ASN A 109 -1.44 8.76 12.11
C ASN A 109 -2.21 10.09 12.12
N LYS A 110 -1.51 11.23 12.10
CA LYS A 110 -2.16 12.55 11.97
C LYS A 110 -2.94 12.69 10.68
N HIS A 111 -2.42 12.16 9.57
CA HIS A 111 -3.16 12.14 8.31
C HIS A 111 -4.49 11.38 8.46
N LEU A 112 -4.47 10.20 9.07
CA LEU A 112 -5.68 9.41 9.32
C LEU A 112 -6.66 10.11 10.26
N GLU A 113 -6.17 10.76 11.33
CA GLU A 113 -7.00 11.54 12.26
C GLU A 113 -7.74 12.69 11.56
N VAL A 114 -7.06 13.38 10.62
CA VAL A 114 -7.68 14.43 9.80
C VAL A 114 -8.80 13.85 8.93
N LEU A 115 -8.56 12.72 8.25
CA LEU A 115 -9.57 12.05 7.43
C LEU A 115 -10.77 11.56 8.25
N GLU A 116 -10.53 11.06 9.46
CA GLU A 116 -11.59 10.66 10.40
C GLU A 116 -12.45 11.84 10.84
N SER A 117 -11.81 12.98 11.14
CA SER A 117 -12.50 14.19 11.57
C SER A 117 -13.36 14.76 10.45
N GLN A 118 -12.84 14.83 9.23
CA GLN A 118 -13.60 15.28 8.04
C GLN A 118 -14.84 14.41 7.79
N ARG A 119 -14.77 13.11 8.09
CA ARG A 119 -15.90 12.20 7.96
C ARG A 119 -16.97 12.44 9.04
N ALA A 120 -16.57 12.83 10.24
CA ALA A 120 -17.49 13.10 11.34
C ALA A 120 -18.29 14.41 11.13
N ASP A 121 -17.75 15.35 10.35
CA ASP A 121 -18.39 16.64 10.02
C ASP A 121 -18.85 16.71 8.54
N PRO A 122 -20.02 16.17 8.17
CA PRO A 122 -20.54 16.21 6.79
C PRO A 122 -21.01 17.61 6.32
N LYS A 123 -20.79 18.68 7.10
CA LYS A 123 -21.23 20.04 6.80
C LYS A 123 -20.11 20.91 6.22
N GLN A 124 -19.55 20.52 5.08
CA GLN A 124 -18.75 21.41 4.22
C GLN A 124 -18.59 20.77 2.84
N SER A 125 -19.67 20.75 2.06
CA SER A 125 -19.60 20.69 0.60
C SER A 125 -20.84 21.32 -0.01
#